data_AF-A0A7V2CYR1-F1
#
_entry.id   AF-A0A7V2CYR1-F1
#
_cell.length_a   1.000
_cell.length_b   1.000
_cell.length_c   1.000
_cell.angle_alpha   90.00
_cell.angle_beta   90.00
_cell.angle_gamma   90.00
#
_symmetry.space_group_name_H-M   'P 1'
#
loop_
_entity.id
_entity.type
_entity.pdbx_description
1 polymer ?
#
loop_
_entity_poly.entity_id
_entity_poly.type
_entity_poly.pdbx_seq_one_letter_code
_entity_poly.pdbx_strand_id
1 'polypeptide(L)' 'MSEASLQVGQSVVLKSGGPTMTIVSLDGDQAQCTWFAGSTVKTHAFPVAGLKDAETPTKFIVEFAGSKPRSEQSEPNA' A
#
# COMPACT_ATOMS: atom_id res chain seq x y z
N MET A 1 -18.94 1.44 3.09
CA MET A 1 -18.63 1.16 1.67
C MET A 1 -17.72 2.28 1.20
N SER A 2 -16.42 2.15 0.97
CA SER A 2 -15.54 0.99 0.79
C SER A 2 -14.26 1.30 1.57
N GLU A 3 -13.86 0.42 2.50
CA GLU A 3 -12.65 0.60 3.31
C GLU A 3 -11.46 0.11 2.48
N ALA A 4 -11.01 0.94 1.54
CA ALA A 4 -9.78 0.67 0.83
C ALA A 4 -8.66 0.55 1.88
N SER A 5 -8.14 -0.66 2.07
CA SER A 5 -7.03 -0.89 2.99
C SER A 5 -5.85 -0.06 2.49
N LEU A 6 -5.56 1.02 3.21
CA LEU A 6 -4.43 1.88 2.93
C LEU A 6 -3.15 1.04 2.99
N GLN A 7 -2.24 1.27 2.05
CA GLN A 7 -0.95 0.58 1.99
C GLN A 7 0.20 1.58 1.84
N VAL A 8 1.37 1.17 2.32
CA VAL A 8 2.61 1.92 2.11
C VAL A 8 2.91 2.02 0.61
N GLY A 9 3.34 3.19 0.16
CA GLY A 9 3.55 3.53 -1.25
C GLY A 9 2.31 4.08 -1.96
N GLN A 10 1.15 4.07 -1.31
CA GLN A 10 -0.08 4.57 -1.92
C GLN A 10 -0.19 6.10 -1.84
N SER A 11 -0.71 6.70 -2.91
CA SER A 11 -1.08 8.11 -2.92
C SER A 11 -2.48 8.32 -2.33
N VAL A 12 -2.55 9.16 -1.31
CA VAL A 12 -3.74 9.49 -0.51
C VAL A 12 -3.92 11.00 -0.39
N VAL A 13 -5.11 11.40 0.01
CA VAL A 13 -5.45 12.79 0.30
C VAL A 13 -6.34 12.86 1.54
N LEU A 14 -6.34 14.00 2.24
CA LEU A 14 -7.24 14.20 3.36
C LEU A 14 -8.70 14.29 2.89
N LYS A 15 -9.61 13.73 3.68
CA LYS A 15 -11.07 13.85 3.45
C LYS A 15 -11.55 15.31 3.49
N SER A 16 -10.89 16.16 4.28
CA SER A 16 -11.13 17.61 4.33
C SER A 16 -10.70 18.36 3.06
N GLY A 17 -9.99 17.69 2.15
CA GLY A 17 -9.22 18.34 1.09
C GLY A 17 -7.79 18.65 1.53
N GLY A 18 -6.88 18.70 0.56
CA GLY A 18 -5.45 18.90 0.78
C GLY A 18 -4.61 18.48 -0.43
N PRO A 19 -3.27 18.60 -0.34
CA PRO A 19 -2.37 18.09 -1.36
C PRO A 19 -2.42 16.55 -1.42
N THR A 20 -2.05 15.99 -2.57
CA THR A 20 -1.80 14.55 -2.68
C THR A 20 -0.54 14.20 -1.92
N MET A 21 -0.64 13.18 -1.06
CA MET A 21 0.44 12.69 -0.21
C MET A 21 0.68 11.22 -0.48
N THR A 22 1.86 10.72 -0.12
CA THR A 22 2.21 9.31 -0.27
C THR A 22 2.45 8.71 1.11
N ILE A 23 1.84 7.56 1.39
CA ILE A 23 2.06 6.82 2.63
C ILE A 23 3.46 6.23 2.62
N VAL A 24 4.31 6.61 3.58
CA VAL A 24 5.66 6.06 3.73
C VAL A 24 5.74 5.01 4.83
N SER A 25 4.82 5.03 5.80
CA SER A 25 4.67 4.00 6.82
C SER A 25 3.25 4.00 7.40
N LEU A 26 2.84 2.84 7.93
CA LEU A 26 1.57 2.64 8.64
C LEU A 26 1.88 2.04 10.01
N ASP A 27 1.38 2.66 11.06
CA ASP A 27 1.49 2.21 12.45
C ASP A 27 0.10 2.22 13.08
N GLY A 28 -0.55 1.05 13.09
CA GLY A 28 -1.93 0.89 13.55
C GLY A 28 -2.91 1.82 12.82
N ASP A 29 -3.41 2.83 13.54
CA ASP A 29 -4.38 3.82 13.06
C ASP A 29 -3.74 5.11 12.50
N GLN A 30 -2.40 5.20 12.49
CA GLN A 30 -1.69 6.34 11.92
C GLN A 30 -0.94 5.97 10.64
N ALA A 31 -1.06 6.84 9.64
CA ALA A 31 -0.29 6.78 8.42
C ALA A 31 0.67 7.96 8.37
N GLN A 32 1.97 7.67 8.33
CA GLN A 32 2.97 8.69 8.04
C GLN A 32 2.94 8.96 6.54
N CYS A 33 2.64 10.20 6.19
CA CYS A 33 2.49 10.65 4.82
C CYS A 33 3.56 11.67 4.49
N THR A 34 4.13 11.57 3.29
CA THR A 34 5.10 12.51 2.75
C THR A 34 4.58 13.11 1.45
N TRP A 35 4.74 14.42 1.27
CA TRP A 35 4.33 15.14 0.07
C TRP A 35 5.27 16.28 -0.25
N PHE A 36 5.18 16.76 -1.49
CA PHE A 36 5.92 17.93 -1.94
C PHE A 36 5.08 19.19 -1.78
N ALA A 37 5.62 20.19 -1.09
CA ALA A 37 5.07 21.54 -1.03
C ALA A 37 6.02 22.48 -1.79
N GLY A 38 5.85 22.54 -3.11
CA GLY A 38 6.82 23.18 -4.01
C GLY A 38 8.10 22.34 -4.07
N SER A 39 9.25 22.95 -3.74
CA SER A 39 10.56 22.27 -3.73
C SER A 39 10.91 21.60 -2.39
N THR A 40 10.02 21.68 -1.40
CA THR A 40 10.28 21.16 -0.05
C THR A 40 9.48 19.89 0.20
N VAL A 41 10.15 18.83 0.64
CA VAL A 41 9.52 17.60 1.13
C VAL A 41 8.97 17.86 2.52
N LYS A 42 7.69 17.58 2.73
CA LYS A 42 7.02 17.63 4.03
C LYS A 42 6.55 16.23 4.41
N THR A 43 6.64 15.92 5.70
CA THR A 43 6.20 14.65 6.27
C THR A 43 5.32 14.92 7.47
N HIS A 44 4.17 14.25 7.56
CA HIS A 44 3.28 14.34 8.71
C HIS A 44 2.46 13.06 8.89
N ALA A 45 2.11 12.74 10.13
CA ALA A 45 1.28 11.60 10.45
C ALA A 45 -0.19 12.02 10.53
N PHE A 46 -1.06 11.27 9.86
CA PHE A 46 -2.50 11.49 9.87
C PHE A 46 -3.22 10.22 10.30
N PRO A 47 -4.38 10.34 10.97
CA PRO A 47 -5.21 9.18 11.25
C PRO A 47 -5.75 8.59 9.94
N VAL A 48 -5.70 7.26 9.82
CA VAL A 48 -6.20 6.50 8.66
C VAL A 48 -7.66 6.85 8.35
N ALA A 49 -8.47 7.05 9.39
CA ALA A 49 -9.87 7.47 9.26
C ALA A 49 -10.06 8.83 8.54
N GLY A 50 -9.04 9.70 8.54
CA GLY A 50 -9.06 11.01 7.89
C GLY A 50 -8.55 11.00 6.44
N LEU A 51 -8.05 9.87 5.96
CA LEU A 51 -7.48 9.72 4.63
C LEU A 51 -8.49 9.09 3.66
N LYS A 52 -8.35 9.45 2.39
CA LYS A 52 -9.03 8.82 1.26
C LYS A 52 -8.03 8.60 0.13
N ASP A 53 -8.32 7.64 -0.74
CA ASP A 53 -7.51 7.37 -1.92
C ASP A 53 -7.49 8.60 -2.83
N ALA A 54 -6.32 8.96 -3.37
CA ALA A 54 -6.21 10.06 -4.33
C ALA A 54 -6.60 9.66 -5.77
N GLU A 55 -6.98 8.39 -5.99
CA GLU A 55 -7.26 7.72 -7.29
C GLU A 55 -6.13 7.91 -8.33
N THR A 56 -5.33 6.88 -8.64
CA THR A 56 -5.59 5.89 -9.72
C THR A 56 -4.31 5.04 -9.97
N PRO A 57 -4.32 3.96 -10.78
CA PRO A 57 -5.32 2.93 -11.01
C PRO A 57 -4.80 1.51 -10.66
N THR A 58 -5.76 0.61 -10.42
CA THR A 58 -5.72 -0.84 -10.66
C THR A 58 -4.43 -1.59 -10.36
N LYS A 59 -4.43 -2.28 -9.21
CA LYS A 59 -3.64 -3.47 -8.92
C LYS A 59 -3.69 -4.42 -10.14
N PHE A 60 -2.69 -4.35 -11.02
CA PHE A 60 -2.44 -5.41 -12.00
C PHE A 60 -1.95 -6.61 -11.20
N ILE A 61 -2.89 -7.49 -10.83
CA ILE A 61 -2.55 -8.84 -10.41
C ILE A 61 -1.87 -9.53 -11.59
N VAL A 62 -0.54 -9.57 -11.57
CA VAL A 62 0.20 -10.63 -12.26
C VAL A 62 -0.09 -11.91 -11.49
N GLU A 63 -1.16 -12.58 -11.90
CA GLU A 63 -1.46 -13.93 -11.46
C GLU A 63 -0.34 -14.84 -11.99
N PHE A 64 0.74 -15.00 -11.21
CA PHE A 64 1.72 -16.04 -11.44
C PHE A 64 1.06 -17.37 -11.08
N ALA A 65 0.37 -17.94 -12.06
CA ALA A 65 -0.15 -19.29 -12.01
C ALA A 65 1.01 -20.27 -11.76
N GLY A 66 1.01 -20.85 -10.56
CA GLY A 66 1.51 -22.19 -10.23
C GLY A 66 2.82 -22.66 -10.86
N SER A 67 3.93 -22.50 -10.13
CA SER A 67 5.00 -23.51 -10.16
C SER A 67 4.79 -24.47 -8.99
N LYS A 68 4.16 -25.60 -9.30
CA LYS A 68 3.93 -26.77 -8.44
C LYS A 68 5.22 -27.10 -7.65
N PRO A 69 5.18 -27.39 -6.33
CA PRO A 69 6.34 -27.96 -5.66
C PRO A 69 6.64 -29.32 -6.30
N ARG A 70 7.83 -29.45 -6.90
CA ARG A 70 8.34 -30.73 -7.39
C ARG A 70 8.43 -31.65 -6.18
N SER A 71 7.56 -32.65 -6.19
CA SER A 71 7.45 -33.72 -5.23
C SER A 71 8.82 -34.28 -4.87
N GLU A 72 9.10 -34.21 -3.58
CA GLU A 72 9.91 -35.15 -2.81
C GLU A 72 9.73 -36.58 -3.34
N GLN A 73 10.77 -37.11 -3.99
CA GLN A 73 10.93 -38.54 -4.24
C GLN A 73 12.02 -39.03 -3.30
N SER A 74 11.67 -39.16 -2.04
CA SER A 74 12.20 -40.19 -1.16
C SER A 74 11.40 -41.46 -1.44
N GLU A 75 12.05 -42.48 -1.99
CA GLU A 75 12.15 -43.76 -1.28
C GLU A 75 13.24 -44.67 -1.89
N PRO A 76 13.90 -45.49 -1.06
CA PRO A 76 15.04 -46.34 -1.40
C PRO A 76 14.60 -47.78 -1.73
N ASN A 77 15.25 -48.46 -2.68
CA ASN A 77 15.46 -49.92 -2.64
C ASN A 77 16.18 -50.44 -3.90
N ALA A 78 17.37 -51.02 -3.70
CA ALA A 78 17.85 -52.28 -4.29
C ALA A 78 19.36 -52.42 -4.06
#